data_AF-A0AA41T300-F1
#
_entry.id   AF-A0AA41T300-F1
#
_cell.length_a   1.000
_cell.length_b   1.000
_cell.length_c   1.000
_cell.angle_alpha   90.00
_cell.angle_beta   90.00
_cell.angle_gamma   90.00
#
_symmetry.space_group_name_H-M   'P 1'
#
loop_
_entity.id
_entity.type
_entity.pdbx_description
1 polymer ?
#
loop_
_entity_poly.entity_id
_entity_poly.type
_entity_poly.pdbx_seq_one_letter_code
_entity_poly.pdbx_strand_id
1 'polypeptide(L)'
;MSELDQLLQEVEQLKHQIRDAQKACADATHSQITNIDPVGRIQMHTRRTLRGRLAKIYVMHCGTDSRLLVSTSQDGKLIIWNSYTTNKVHAIPQRSSWVVTCAYTTSGNVVCGGR
;
A
#
# COMPACT_ATOMS: atom_id res chain seq x y z
N MET A 1 2.05 -39.34 22.90
CA MET A 1 2.18 -38.02 22.26
C MET A 1 0.92 -37.79 21.46
N SER A 2 0.26 -36.65 21.65
CA SER A 2 -0.96 -36.35 20.90
C SER A 2 -0.61 -36.08 19.43
N GLU A 3 -1.55 -36.31 18.52
CA GLU A 3 -1.42 -35.97 17.09
C GLU A 3 -1.06 -34.49 16.91
N LEU A 4 -1.55 -33.62 17.79
CA LEU A 4 -1.20 -32.20 17.84
C LEU A 4 0.29 -31.96 18.12
N ASP A 5 0.89 -32.73 19.04
CA ASP A 5 2.32 -32.60 19.37
C ASP A 5 3.20 -33.00 18.17
N GLN A 6 2.78 -34.02 17.41
CA GLN A 6 3.47 -34.47 16.20
C GLN A 6 3.42 -33.40 15.11
N LEU A 7 2.24 -32.79 14.87
CA LEU A 7 2.08 -31.71 13.89
C LEU A 7 2.87 -30.45 14.27
N LEU A 8 2.94 -30.10 15.56
CA LEU A 8 3.74 -28.97 16.01
C LEU A 8 5.25 -29.20 15.80
N GLN A 9 5.71 -30.43 16.04
CA GLN A 9 7.10 -30.82 15.80
C GLN A 9 7.44 -30.79 14.30
N GLU A 10 6.53 -31.28 13.45
CA GLU A 10 6.67 -31.23 12.00
C GLU A 10 6.72 -29.78 11.48
N VAL A 11 5.86 -28.89 11.98
CA VAL A 11 5.89 -27.45 11.62
C VAL A 11 7.24 -26.81 11.97
N GLU A 12 7.81 -27.12 13.14
CA GLU A 12 9.10 -26.55 13.51
C GLU A 12 10.25 -27.12 12.66
N GLN A 13 10.18 -28.41 12.30
CA GLN A 13 11.11 -29.04 11.39
C GLN A 13 11.05 -28.42 9.98
N LEU A 14 9.85 -28.21 9.42
CA LEU A 14 9.66 -27.56 8.12
C LEU A 14 10.17 -26.12 8.13
N LYS A 15 9.92 -25.36 9.20
CA LYS A 15 10.49 -24.01 9.37
C LYS A 15 12.02 -24.03 9.40
N HIS A 16 12.62 -25.07 9.99
CA HIS A 16 14.08 -25.21 9.99
C HIS A 16 14.61 -25.52 8.59
N GLN A 17 13.98 -26.45 7.88
CA GLN A 17 14.33 -26.78 6.50
C GLN A 17 14.25 -25.56 5.56
N ILE A 18 13.19 -24.74 5.68
CA ILE A 18 13.07 -23.49 4.91
C ILE A 18 14.19 -22.52 5.25
N ARG A 19 14.53 -22.36 6.53
CA ARG A 19 15.64 -21.48 6.97
C ARG A 19 16.99 -21.95 6.42
N ASP A 20 17.24 -23.25 6.42
CA ASP A 20 18.48 -23.81 5.91
C ASP A 20 18.58 -23.68 4.39
N ALA A 21 17.48 -23.91 3.66
CA ALA A 21 17.42 -23.70 2.21
C ALA A 21 17.63 -22.21 1.85
N GLN A 22 17.01 -21.28 2.58
CA GLN A 22 17.21 -19.84 2.40
C GLN A 22 18.68 -19.45 2.64
N LYS A 23 19.33 -20.00 3.67
CA LYS A 23 20.75 -19.75 3.95
C LYS A 23 21.66 -20.35 2.89
N ALA A 24 21.35 -21.55 2.40
CA ALA A 24 22.14 -22.21 1.36
C ALA A 24 22.13 -21.41 0.04
N CYS A 25 21.04 -20.70 -0.26
CA CYS A 25 20.93 -19.82 -1.41
C CYS A 25 21.39 -18.37 -1.15
N ALA A 26 21.75 -18.00 0.07
CA ALA A 26 22.16 -16.63 0.44
C ALA A 26 23.67 -16.45 0.22
N ASP A 27 24.09 -16.42 -1.04
CA ASP A 27 25.49 -16.29 -1.48
C ASP A 27 26.09 -14.90 -1.21
N ALA A 28 25.31 -13.84 -1.43
CA ALA A 28 25.72 -12.47 -1.20
C ALA A 28 24.53 -11.57 -0.83
N THR A 29 24.84 -10.42 -0.21
CA THR A 29 23.85 -9.39 0.12
C THR A 29 23.89 -8.26 -0.89
N HIS A 30 22.77 -7.58 -1.13
CA HIS A 30 22.68 -6.46 -2.07
C HIS A 30 23.77 -5.39 -1.82
N SER A 31 24.12 -5.13 -0.56
CA SER A 31 25.17 -4.18 -0.18
C SER A 31 26.58 -4.62 -0.56
N GLN A 32 26.85 -5.93 -0.71
CA GLN A 32 28.16 -6.45 -1.13
C GLN A 32 28.34 -6.40 -2.66
N ILE A 33 27.24 -6.43 -3.42
CA ILE A 33 27.27 -6.49 -4.89
C ILE A 33 27.16 -5.08 -5.51
N THR A 34 26.55 -4.13 -4.80
CA THR A 34 26.29 -2.81 -5.36
C THR A 34 27.46 -1.85 -5.13
N ASN A 35 28.14 -1.49 -6.22
CA ASN A 35 29.03 -0.33 -6.28
C ASN A 35 28.28 0.80 -7.02
N ILE A 36 27.28 1.36 -6.35
CA ILE A 36 26.41 2.41 -6.91
C ILE A 36 26.64 3.69 -6.11
N ASP A 37 26.84 4.80 -6.81
CA ASP A 37 26.97 6.10 -6.17
C ASP A 37 25.72 6.43 -5.31
N PRO A 38 25.90 6.98 -4.10
CA PRO A 38 24.77 7.33 -3.25
C PRO A 38 23.93 8.43 -3.92
N VAL A 39 22.60 8.32 -3.82
CA VAL A 39 21.61 9.25 -4.41
C VAL A 39 21.74 10.70 -3.88
N GLY A 40 22.54 10.92 -2.84
CA GLY A 40 22.74 12.22 -2.22
C GLY A 40 21.52 12.69 -1.43
N ARG A 41 21.49 13.98 -1.09
CA ARG A 41 20.40 14.56 -0.29
C ARG A 41 19.17 14.86 -1.15
N ILE A 42 18.08 14.13 -0.94
CA ILE A 42 16.80 14.37 -1.62
C ILE A 42 16.04 15.48 -0.87
N GLN A 43 15.85 16.64 -1.52
CA GLN A 43 15.04 17.75 -1.01
C GLN A 43 13.66 17.76 -1.67
N MET A 44 12.64 17.27 -0.95
CA MET A 44 11.26 17.29 -1.41
C MET A 44 10.56 18.57 -0.95
N HIS A 45 9.81 19.20 -1.86
CA HIS A 45 8.94 20.34 -1.54
C HIS A 45 7.51 20.06 -1.99
N THR A 46 6.54 20.42 -1.14
CA THR A 46 5.11 20.28 -1.45
C THR A 46 4.74 21.10 -2.69
N ARG A 47 4.30 20.42 -3.75
CA ARG A 47 3.86 21.08 -5.00
C ARG A 47 2.38 21.42 -5.00
N ARG A 48 1.55 20.62 -4.32
CA ARG A 48 0.09 20.72 -4.34
C ARG A 48 -0.49 20.39 -2.97
N THR A 49 -1.60 21.03 -2.61
CA THR A 49 -2.37 20.74 -1.39
C THR A 49 -3.82 20.51 -1.78
N LEU A 50 -4.32 19.28 -1.59
CA LEU A 50 -5.69 18.90 -1.93
C LEU A 50 -6.64 19.24 -0.77
N ARG A 51 -7.39 20.34 -0.90
CA ARG A 51 -8.28 20.85 0.16
C ARG A 51 -9.73 20.45 -0.07
N GLY A 52 -10.46 20.22 1.02
CA GLY A 52 -11.92 20.05 1.01
C GLY A 52 -12.43 18.74 1.62
N ARG A 53 -11.61 18.04 2.40
CA ARG A 53 -12.08 16.97 3.28
C ARG A 53 -12.44 17.51 4.64
N LEU A 54 -13.45 16.91 5.25
CA LEU A 54 -14.01 17.36 6.52
C LEU A 54 -13.58 16.50 7.71
N ALA A 55 -12.89 15.39 7.44
CA ALA A 55 -12.41 14.47 8.46
C ALA A 55 -11.05 13.86 8.09
N LYS A 56 -10.55 12.99 8.96
CA LYS A 56 -9.28 12.28 8.80
C LYS A 56 -9.31 11.40 7.55
N ILE A 57 -8.22 11.46 6.79
CA ILE A 57 -7.95 10.61 5.64
C ILE A 57 -7.27 9.35 6.15
N TYR A 58 -7.81 8.17 5.82
CA TYR A 58 -7.18 6.90 6.19
C TYR A 58 -6.35 6.33 5.06
N VAL A 59 -6.87 6.35 3.82
CA VAL A 59 -6.20 5.74 2.67
C VAL A 59 -6.26 6.66 1.46
N MET A 60 -5.21 6.54 0.65
CA MET A 60 -5.13 7.09 -0.70
C MET A 60 -4.51 6.06 -1.64
N HIS A 61 -4.89 6.11 -2.91
CA HIS A 61 -4.31 5.28 -3.96
C HIS A 61 -4.21 6.06 -5.27
N CYS A 62 -3.04 6.04 -5.90
CA CYS A 62 -2.85 6.67 -7.20
C CYS A 62 -3.40 5.77 -8.31
N GLY A 63 -4.01 6.38 -9.31
CA GLY A 63 -4.35 5.69 -10.55
C GLY A 63 -3.10 5.36 -11.36
N THR A 64 -3.25 4.46 -12.32
CA THR A 64 -2.20 4.07 -13.28
C THR A 64 -1.78 5.23 -14.19
N ASP A 65 -2.67 6.19 -14.40
CA ASP A 65 -2.40 7.40 -15.19
C ASP A 65 -1.52 8.44 -14.47
N SER A 66 -1.14 8.19 -13.20
CA SER A 66 -0.39 9.12 -12.33
C SER A 66 -1.02 10.52 -12.18
N ARG A 67 -2.24 10.69 -12.67
CA ARG A 67 -2.96 11.96 -12.71
C ARG A 67 -4.15 11.91 -11.77
N LEU A 68 -4.86 10.79 -11.74
CA LEU A 68 -5.97 10.60 -10.84
C LEU A 68 -5.47 9.97 -9.54
N LEU A 69 -6.06 10.40 -8.44
CA LEU A 69 -5.85 9.80 -7.14
C LEU A 69 -7.18 9.64 -6.44
N VAL A 70 -7.38 8.51 -5.79
CA VAL A 70 -8.51 8.30 -4.91
C VAL A 70 -8.06 8.47 -3.48
N SER A 71 -8.96 9.00 -2.66
CA SER A 71 -8.78 9.08 -1.22
C SER A 71 -10.09 8.69 -0.54
N THR A 72 -10.05 8.14 0.67
CA THR A 72 -11.23 7.85 1.53
C THR A 72 -11.06 8.48 2.91
N SER A 73 -12.15 9.01 3.45
CA SER A 73 -12.16 9.82 4.67
C SER A 73 -13.27 9.34 5.59
N GLN A 74 -13.12 9.60 6.88
CA GLN A 74 -14.12 9.27 7.89
C GLN A 74 -15.44 10.03 7.69
N ASP A 75 -15.45 11.09 6.87
CA ASP A 75 -16.66 11.81 6.46
C ASP A 75 -17.60 10.95 5.58
N GLY A 76 -17.23 9.70 5.31
CA GLY A 76 -18.02 8.77 4.49
C GLY A 76 -17.99 9.15 3.02
N LYS A 77 -16.99 9.92 2.57
CA LYS A 77 -16.84 10.28 1.16
C LYS A 77 -15.52 9.78 0.60
N LEU A 78 -15.65 9.07 -0.51
CA LEU A 78 -14.56 8.75 -1.39
C LEU A 78 -14.43 9.87 -2.43
N ILE A 79 -13.25 10.47 -2.53
CA ILE A 79 -13.01 11.57 -3.48
C ILE A 79 -11.92 11.16 -4.45
N ILE A 80 -12.23 11.27 -5.74
CA ILE A 80 -11.27 11.15 -6.84
C ILE A 80 -10.81 12.57 -7.19
N TRP A 81 -9.51 12.78 -7.19
CA TRP A 81 -8.89 14.07 -7.48
C TRP A 81 -8.04 13.98 -8.72
N ASN A 82 -7.92 15.12 -9.40
CA ASN A 82 -6.91 15.35 -10.42
C ASN A 82 -5.69 16.02 -9.75
N SER A 83 -4.55 15.33 -9.72
CA SER A 83 -3.33 15.79 -9.06
C SER A 83 -2.75 17.05 -9.68
N TYR A 84 -2.95 17.27 -10.97
CA TYR A 84 -2.37 18.40 -11.71
C TYR A 84 -3.13 19.69 -11.42
N THR A 85 -4.45 19.63 -11.49
CA THR A 85 -5.33 20.79 -11.33
C THR A 85 -5.85 20.97 -9.90
N THR A 86 -5.66 19.98 -9.03
CA THR A 86 -6.22 19.89 -7.66
C THR A 86 -7.74 19.83 -7.59
N ASN A 87 -8.41 19.62 -8.73
CA ASN A 87 -9.86 19.54 -8.80
C ASN A 87 -10.39 18.20 -8.26
N LYS A 88 -11.55 18.24 -7.62
CA LYS A 88 -12.33 17.05 -7.27
C LYS A 88 -13.07 16.60 -8.53
N VAL A 89 -12.70 15.46 -9.08
CA VAL A 89 -13.35 14.88 -10.27
C VAL A 89 -14.65 14.20 -9.86
N HIS A 90 -14.60 13.39 -8.80
CA HIS A 90 -15.78 12.73 -8.24
C HIS A 90 -15.77 12.77 -6.73
N ALA A 91 -16.96 12.86 -6.15
CA ALA A 91 -17.21 12.68 -4.73
C ALA A 91 -18.31 11.63 -4.57
N ILE A 92 -17.92 10.41 -4.21
CA ILE A 92 -18.78 9.25 -4.08
C ILE A 92 -19.14 9.08 -2.59
N PRO A 93 -20.40 9.27 -2.19
CA PRO A 93 -20.83 8.99 -0.83
C PRO A 93 -20.80 7.49 -0.58
N GLN A 94 -20.16 7.09 0.52
CA GLN A 94 -20.09 5.73 1.00
C GLN A 94 -21.16 5.51 2.07
N ARG A 95 -21.78 4.32 2.08
CA ARG A 95 -22.82 3.97 3.07
C ARG A 95 -22.26 3.86 4.50
N SER A 96 -20.95 3.72 4.65
CA SER A 96 -20.25 3.64 5.93
C SER A 96 -19.24 4.77 6.04
N SER A 97 -19.18 5.41 7.20
CA SER A 97 -18.11 6.34 7.59
C SER A 97 -16.82 5.61 8.01
N TRP A 98 -16.91 4.31 8.30
CA TRP A 98 -15.79 3.45 8.62
C TRP A 98 -15.31 2.78 7.34
N VAL A 99 -14.38 3.42 6.64
CA VAL A 99 -13.75 2.87 5.44
C VAL A 99 -12.25 2.93 5.67
N VAL A 100 -11.62 1.77 5.68
CA VAL A 100 -10.21 1.61 6.02
C VAL A 100 -9.35 1.29 4.79
N THR A 101 -9.97 1.08 3.62
CA THR A 101 -9.25 0.78 2.39
C THR A 101 -9.91 1.42 1.18
N CYS A 102 -9.09 1.85 0.24
CA CYS A 102 -9.53 2.22 -1.10
C CYS A 102 -8.53 1.78 -2.15
N ALA A 103 -9.03 1.31 -3.29
CA ALA A 103 -8.22 0.89 -4.42
C ALA A 103 -8.79 1.45 -5.72
N TYR A 104 -7.89 1.90 -6.59
CA TYR A 104 -8.20 2.40 -7.93
C TYR A 104 -7.86 1.30 -8.94
N THR A 105 -8.76 0.97 -9.87
CA THR A 105 -8.44 -0.05 -10.88
C THR A 105 -7.43 0.44 -11.90
N THR A 106 -6.66 -0.50 -12.45
CA THR A 106 -5.70 -0.22 -13.53
C THR A 106 -6.36 0.30 -14.80
N SER A 107 -7.63 -0.04 -15.02
CA SER A 107 -8.48 0.44 -16.11
C SER A 107 -9.08 1.83 -15.89
N GLY A 108 -8.99 2.39 -14.67
CA GLY A 108 -9.51 3.73 -14.34
C GLY A 108 -11.02 3.85 -14.17
N ASN A 109 -11.77 2.77 -14.41
CA ASN A 109 -13.24 2.82 -14.45
C ASN A 109 -13.90 2.50 -13.10
N VAL A 110 -13.19 1.83 -12.19
CA VAL A 110 -13.79 1.35 -10.93
C VAL A 110 -12.91 1.75 -9.75
N VAL A 111 -13.58 2.11 -8.66
CA VAL A 111 -12.93 2.34 -7.38
C VAL A 111 -13.65 1.53 -6.31
N CYS A 112 -12.88 0.78 -5.54
CA CYS A 112 -13.40 -0.01 -4.42
C CYS A 112 -13.10 0.71 -3.11
N GLY A 113 -14.07 0.71 -2.20
CA GLY A 113 -13.88 1.16 -0.83
C GLY A 113 -14.46 0.14 0.14
N GLY A 114 -13.64 -0.33 1.08
CA GLY A 114 -13.98 -1.42 2.00
C GLY A 114 -13.87 -1.02 3.47
N ARG A 115 -14.61 -1.75 4.31
CA ARG A 115 -14.37 -1.83 5.75
C ARG A 115 -13.20 -2.74 6.06
#